data_AF-A0A2U9BQB9-F1
#
_entry.id   AF-A0A2U9BQB9-F1
#
_cell.length_a   1.000
_cell.length_b   1.000
_cell.length_c   1.000
_cell.angle_alpha   90.00
_cell.angle_beta   90.00
_cell.angle_gamma   90.00
#
_symmetry.space_group_name_H-M   'P 1'
#
loop_
_entity.id
_entity.type
_entity.pdbx_description
1 polymer ?
#
loop_
_entity_poly.entity_id
_entity_poly.type
_entity_poly.pdbx_seq_one_letter_code
_entity_poly.pdbx_strand_id
1 'polypeptide(L)'
;MKWLTAALLLCLFVGPGHGWDDGHDSVLLRDVQVLTLYKGSYTRARRSRAIPQLQCVGGSANCQAFVPEVVQCQNKGWDGVDVQWECRTDMDNAYRFGRIEVSCEGYSHPADAYILKGSCGLEYSLELTEDGRRRTQGSRDSQSGFNGFGGFTSSFFSGFWGNKQPPQQQSHQSAHPSHSEDSGGLLVVVVLLLLGYGVYKLFLSGQTGNPRDDHSGSTAGPPPPGFKPDFTGLI
;
A
#
# COMPACT_ATOMS: atom_id res chain seq x y z
N MET A 1 -36.52 -63.94 -28.58
CA MET A 1 -35.07 -64.04 -28.28
C MET A 1 -34.19 -63.62 -29.46
N LYS A 2 -34.39 -62.41 -30.03
CA LYS A 2 -33.55 -61.88 -31.14
C LYS A 2 -33.22 -60.39 -30.99
N TRP A 3 -33.68 -59.75 -29.91
CA TRP A 3 -33.54 -58.30 -29.69
C TRP A 3 -32.53 -57.96 -28.60
N LEU A 4 -32.05 -58.97 -27.85
CA LEU A 4 -31.06 -58.79 -26.78
C LEU A 4 -29.61 -58.85 -27.29
N THR A 5 -29.37 -59.41 -28.49
CA THR A 5 -28.03 -59.51 -29.08
C THR A 5 -27.60 -58.24 -29.83
N ALA A 6 -28.53 -57.33 -30.15
CA ALA A 6 -28.21 -56.07 -30.82
C ALA A 6 -27.71 -54.99 -29.86
N ALA A 7 -28.07 -55.05 -28.57
CA ALA A 7 -27.67 -54.05 -27.58
C ALA A 7 -26.22 -54.24 -27.08
N LEU A 8 -25.67 -55.45 -27.14
CA LEU A 8 -24.32 -55.72 -26.63
C LEU A 8 -23.19 -55.35 -27.62
N LEU A 9 -23.52 -55.15 -28.90
CA LEU A 9 -22.55 -54.80 -29.95
C LEU A 9 -22.38 -53.29 -30.17
N LEU A 10 -23.22 -52.45 -29.55
CA LEU A 10 -23.13 -50.99 -29.68
C LEU A 10 -22.24 -50.32 -28.61
N CYS A 11 -21.76 -51.06 -27.61
CA CYS A 11 -20.90 -50.53 -26.55
C CYS A 11 -19.39 -50.59 -26.85
N LEU A 12 -18.97 -51.10 -28.02
CA LEU A 12 -17.56 -51.19 -28.42
C LEU A 12 -17.07 -50.02 -29.29
N PHE A 13 -17.92 -49.03 -29.56
CA PHE A 13 -17.56 -47.82 -30.31
C PHE A 13 -17.48 -46.54 -29.47
N VAL A 14 -17.44 -46.65 -28.13
CA VAL A 14 -16.98 -45.54 -27.30
C VAL A 14 -15.50 -45.75 -27.03
N GLY A 15 -14.68 -45.48 -28.06
CA GLY A 15 -13.26 -45.27 -27.82
C GLY A 15 -13.09 -44.11 -26.84
N PRO A 16 -12.05 -44.11 -25.99
CA PRO A 16 -11.70 -42.91 -25.24
C PRO A 16 -11.53 -41.80 -26.28
N GLY A 17 -12.37 -40.78 -26.22
CA GLY A 17 -12.11 -39.53 -26.90
C GLY A 17 -10.84 -38.96 -26.27
N HIS A 18 -9.68 -39.42 -26.73
CA HIS A 18 -8.46 -38.64 -26.63
C HIS A 18 -8.72 -37.41 -27.49
N GLY A 19 -9.28 -36.37 -26.86
CA GLY A 19 -9.18 -35.03 -27.39
C GLY A 19 -7.70 -34.80 -27.62
N TRP A 20 -7.29 -34.88 -28.88
CA TRP A 20 -6.00 -34.38 -29.31
C TRP A 20 -6.04 -32.90 -29.01
N ASP A 21 -5.43 -32.52 -27.89
CA ASP A 21 -5.05 -31.13 -27.64
C ASP A 21 -4.13 -30.77 -28.81
N ASP A 22 -4.60 -29.91 -29.72
CA ASP A 22 -3.92 -29.55 -30.96
C ASP A 22 -2.63 -28.77 -30.66
N GLY A 23 -1.62 -29.51 -30.21
CA GLY A 23 -0.20 -29.44 -30.54
C GLY A 23 0.61 -28.20 -30.19
N HIS A 24 0.01 -27.04 -29.98
CA HIS A 24 0.76 -25.80 -29.87
C HIS A 24 0.17 -24.87 -28.81
N ASP A 25 0.94 -24.70 -27.74
CA ASP A 25 0.70 -23.72 -26.67
C ASP A 25 0.98 -22.26 -27.13
N SER A 26 1.09 -22.01 -28.43
CA SER A 26 1.34 -20.69 -29.01
C SER A 26 0.09 -20.09 -29.62
N VAL A 27 -0.01 -18.75 -29.56
CA VAL A 27 -1.05 -17.97 -30.24
C VAL A 27 -0.45 -16.65 -30.70
N LEU A 28 -0.88 -16.12 -31.85
CA LEU A 28 -0.46 -14.81 -32.31
C LEU A 28 -1.10 -13.74 -31.40
N LEU A 29 -0.29 -12.84 -30.81
CA LEU A 29 -0.78 -11.84 -29.86
C LEU A 29 -1.92 -10.99 -30.43
N ARG A 30 -1.82 -10.63 -31.71
CA ARG A 30 -2.83 -9.85 -32.44
C ARG A 30 -4.19 -10.54 -32.55
N ASP A 31 -4.23 -11.87 -32.55
CA ASP A 31 -5.46 -12.66 -32.69
C ASP A 31 -6.14 -12.92 -31.34
N VAL A 32 -5.50 -12.55 -30.22
CA VAL A 32 -6.09 -12.64 -28.90
C VAL A 32 -7.18 -11.56 -28.78
N GLN A 33 -8.43 -12.01 -28.64
CA GLN A 33 -9.58 -11.09 -28.59
C GLN A 33 -9.82 -10.53 -27.20
N VAL A 34 -9.74 -11.41 -26.18
CA VAL A 34 -10.08 -11.07 -24.80
C VAL A 34 -9.13 -11.79 -23.84
N LEU A 35 -8.70 -11.06 -22.82
CA LEU A 35 -8.00 -11.60 -21.66
C LEU A 35 -8.92 -11.45 -20.45
N THR A 36 -9.03 -12.51 -19.64
CA THR A 36 -9.71 -12.46 -18.34
C THR A 36 -8.68 -12.85 -17.29
N LEU A 37 -8.34 -11.88 -16.45
CA LEU A 37 -7.24 -11.95 -15.50
C LEU A 37 -7.80 -11.92 -14.09
N TYR A 38 -7.29 -12.77 -13.22
CA TYR A 38 -7.84 -12.97 -11.88
C TYR A 38 -6.83 -12.60 -10.80
N LYS A 39 -7.34 -12.01 -9.72
CA LYS A 39 -6.55 -11.73 -8.52
C LYS A 39 -6.01 -13.03 -7.93
N GLY A 40 -4.76 -13.00 -7.47
CA GLY A 40 -4.08 -14.16 -6.86
C GLY A 40 -3.74 -15.29 -7.83
N SER A 41 -4.17 -15.21 -9.09
CA SER A 41 -3.75 -16.14 -10.14
C SER A 41 -2.40 -15.73 -10.72
N TYR A 42 -1.64 -16.73 -11.16
CA TYR A 42 -0.34 -16.55 -11.79
C TYR A 42 -0.40 -16.83 -13.29
N THR A 43 0.47 -16.17 -14.05
CA THR A 43 0.65 -16.41 -15.48
C THR A 43 1.29 -17.78 -15.70
N ARG A 44 0.92 -18.44 -16.81
CA ARG A 44 1.70 -19.58 -17.30
C ARG A 44 3.06 -19.06 -17.76
N ALA A 45 4.12 -19.74 -17.35
CA ALA A 45 5.47 -19.40 -17.79
C ALA A 45 6.20 -20.64 -18.28
N ARG A 46 7.02 -20.48 -19.32
CA ARG A 46 7.87 -21.57 -19.83
C ARG A 46 9.35 -21.27 -19.61
N ARG A 47 9.78 -20.04 -19.90
CA ARG A 47 11.20 -19.65 -19.83
C ARG A 47 11.46 -18.57 -18.78
N SER A 48 10.45 -17.76 -18.49
CA SER A 48 10.46 -16.81 -17.39
C SER A 48 9.87 -17.44 -16.12
N ARG A 49 9.84 -16.67 -15.04
CA ARG A 49 9.10 -17.04 -13.82
C ARG A 49 7.64 -16.64 -13.99
N ALA A 50 6.74 -17.47 -13.47
CA ALA A 50 5.34 -17.11 -13.35
C ALA A 50 5.19 -15.84 -12.49
N ILE A 51 4.45 -14.87 -13.00
CA ILE A 51 4.16 -13.59 -12.32
C ILE A 51 2.67 -13.50 -11.99
N PRO A 52 2.24 -12.64 -11.06
CA PRO A 52 0.82 -12.38 -10.84
C PRO A 52 0.14 -11.91 -12.13
N GLN A 53 -1.07 -12.39 -12.40
CA GLN A 53 -1.86 -11.93 -13.55
C GLN A 53 -2.30 -10.47 -13.42
N LEU A 54 -2.50 -9.99 -12.19
CA LEU A 54 -2.87 -8.62 -11.87
C LEU A 54 -1.83 -8.04 -10.92
N GLN A 55 -1.14 -6.99 -11.35
CA GLN A 55 -0.11 -6.32 -10.57
C GLN A 55 -0.39 -4.82 -10.48
N CYS A 56 -0.66 -4.33 -9.28
CA CYS A 56 -0.73 -2.91 -9.04
C CYS A 56 0.67 -2.32 -8.87
N VAL A 57 0.99 -1.26 -9.60
CA VAL A 57 2.31 -0.59 -9.60
C VAL A 57 2.30 0.79 -8.94
N GLY A 58 1.13 1.31 -8.55
CA GLY A 58 1.01 2.57 -7.81
C GLY A 58 -0.25 3.36 -8.16
N GLY A 59 -0.15 4.69 -8.11
CA GLY A 59 -1.21 5.64 -8.41
C GLY A 59 -1.74 6.40 -7.18
N SER A 60 -2.55 7.43 -7.39
CA SER A 60 -3.00 8.33 -6.31
C SER A 60 -3.91 7.65 -5.26
N ALA A 61 -4.54 6.52 -5.60
CA ALA A 61 -5.39 5.77 -4.67
C ALA A 61 -4.60 4.83 -3.74
N ASN A 62 -3.31 4.55 -4.03
CA ASN A 62 -2.54 3.45 -3.45
C ASN A 62 -3.11 2.06 -3.81
N CYS A 63 -2.24 1.07 -3.98
CA CYS A 63 -2.60 -0.31 -4.35
C CYS A 63 -3.39 -1.07 -3.27
N GLN A 64 -3.40 -0.58 -2.03
CA GLN A 64 -4.15 -1.18 -0.94
C GLN A 64 -5.61 -0.71 -0.85
N ALA A 65 -5.97 0.38 -1.54
CA ALA A 65 -7.34 0.93 -1.45
C ALA A 65 -8.37 0.03 -2.13
N PHE A 66 -8.02 -0.53 -3.29
CA PHE A 66 -8.88 -1.45 -4.01
C PHE A 66 -8.04 -2.38 -4.90
N VAL A 67 -8.36 -3.67 -4.88
CA VAL A 67 -7.75 -4.67 -5.76
C VAL A 67 -8.88 -5.41 -6.46
N PRO A 68 -9.03 -5.27 -7.80
CA PRO A 68 -10.10 -5.95 -8.53
C PRO A 68 -9.91 -7.46 -8.49
N GLU A 69 -11.01 -8.19 -8.28
CA GLU A 69 -11.00 -9.67 -8.29
C GLU A 69 -10.83 -10.24 -9.71
N VAL A 70 -11.40 -9.56 -10.70
CA VAL A 70 -11.30 -9.93 -12.12
C VAL A 70 -11.17 -8.69 -12.99
N VAL A 71 -10.27 -8.71 -13.97
CA VAL A 71 -10.16 -7.67 -15.00
C VAL A 71 -10.32 -8.31 -16.37
N GLN A 72 -11.17 -7.72 -17.19
CA GLN A 72 -11.35 -8.14 -18.57
C GLN A 72 -10.73 -7.11 -19.51
N CYS A 73 -9.72 -7.52 -20.27
CA CYS A 73 -9.10 -6.71 -21.31
C CYS A 73 -9.57 -7.16 -22.68
N GLN A 74 -10.07 -6.23 -23.46
CA GLN A 74 -10.54 -6.47 -24.82
C GLN A 74 -9.55 -5.85 -25.82
N ASN A 75 -9.23 -6.58 -26.87
CA ASN A 75 -8.44 -6.09 -27.98
C ASN A 75 -9.30 -5.13 -28.82
N LYS A 76 -8.87 -3.87 -28.94
CA LYS A 76 -9.54 -2.81 -29.73
C LYS A 76 -8.92 -2.57 -31.09
N GLY A 77 -7.85 -3.28 -31.41
CA GLY A 77 -7.15 -3.16 -32.68
C GLY A 77 -5.65 -3.15 -32.50
N TRP A 78 -4.97 -2.71 -33.55
CA TRP A 78 -3.53 -2.73 -33.71
C TRP A 78 -3.08 -1.39 -34.28
N ASP A 79 -2.08 -0.76 -33.69
CA ASP A 79 -1.59 0.56 -34.10
C ASP A 79 -0.43 0.52 -35.11
N GLY A 80 0.03 -0.67 -35.48
CA GLY A 80 1.20 -0.91 -36.31
C GLY A 80 2.35 -1.56 -35.56
N VAL A 81 2.38 -1.42 -34.22
CA VAL A 81 3.46 -1.90 -33.35
C VAL A 81 2.94 -2.86 -32.28
N ASP A 82 1.82 -2.54 -31.63
CA ASP A 82 1.26 -3.34 -30.54
C ASP A 82 -0.29 -3.34 -30.53
N VAL A 83 -0.85 -4.30 -29.79
CA VAL A 83 -2.30 -4.43 -29.56
C VAL A 83 -2.77 -3.32 -28.63
N GLN A 84 -3.87 -2.67 -29.02
CA GLN A 84 -4.52 -1.66 -28.20
C GLN A 84 -5.54 -2.32 -27.27
N TRP A 85 -5.19 -2.45 -26.00
CA TRP A 85 -6.03 -3.09 -24.98
C TRP A 85 -6.95 -2.08 -24.28
N GLU A 86 -8.24 -2.41 -24.17
CA GLU A 86 -9.16 -1.76 -23.25
C GLU A 86 -9.49 -2.69 -22.08
N CYS A 87 -9.00 -2.36 -20.88
CA CYS A 87 -9.25 -3.14 -19.67
C CYS A 87 -10.37 -2.54 -18.82
N ARG A 88 -11.32 -3.38 -18.39
CA ARG A 88 -12.47 -3.00 -17.57
C ARG A 88 -12.63 -3.97 -16.39
N THR A 89 -13.13 -3.44 -15.27
CA THR A 89 -13.53 -4.19 -14.08
C THR A 89 -14.68 -3.47 -13.40
N ASP A 90 -15.41 -4.19 -12.56
CA ASP A 90 -16.35 -3.59 -11.63
C ASP A 90 -15.56 -2.93 -10.48
N MET A 91 -15.69 -1.60 -10.33
CA MET A 91 -15.06 -0.82 -9.26
C MET A 91 -15.94 0.40 -8.93
N ASP A 92 -15.87 0.87 -7.68
CA ASP A 92 -16.58 2.09 -7.24
C ASP A 92 -16.15 3.32 -8.05
N ASN A 93 -17.07 4.26 -8.29
CA ASN A 93 -16.80 5.48 -9.06
C ASN A 93 -15.73 6.40 -8.43
N ALA A 94 -15.32 6.15 -7.18
CA ALA A 94 -14.18 6.78 -6.55
C ALA A 94 -12.82 6.41 -7.18
N TYR A 95 -12.76 5.32 -7.95
CA TYR A 95 -11.54 4.79 -8.52
C TYR A 95 -11.62 4.68 -10.05
N ARG A 96 -10.44 4.73 -10.69
CA ARG A 96 -10.27 4.40 -12.10
C ARG A 96 -8.88 3.83 -12.34
N PHE A 97 -8.73 3.07 -13.42
CA PHE A 97 -7.41 2.74 -13.92
C PHE A 97 -6.69 4.01 -14.40
N GLY A 98 -5.41 4.12 -14.06
CA GLY A 98 -4.48 5.10 -14.61
C GLY A 98 -3.72 4.52 -15.79
N ARG A 99 -2.41 4.31 -15.62
CA ARG A 99 -1.58 3.59 -16.59
C ARG A 99 -1.95 2.12 -16.55
N ILE A 100 -2.13 1.51 -17.72
CA ILE A 100 -2.31 0.08 -17.88
C ILE A 100 -1.29 -0.45 -18.90
N GLU A 101 -0.78 -1.66 -18.67
CA GLU A 101 0.15 -2.32 -19.56
C GLU A 101 -0.10 -3.84 -19.52
N VAL A 102 -0.45 -4.41 -20.67
CA VAL A 102 -0.62 -5.86 -20.82
C VAL A 102 0.68 -6.43 -21.36
N SER A 103 1.22 -7.43 -20.68
CA SER A 103 2.48 -8.08 -21.07
C SER A 103 2.31 -9.59 -21.10
N CYS A 104 2.75 -10.22 -22.19
CA CYS A 104 2.66 -11.67 -22.40
C CYS A 104 4.05 -12.25 -22.68
N GLU A 105 4.31 -13.48 -22.23
CA GLU A 105 5.55 -14.18 -22.59
C GLU A 105 5.53 -14.55 -24.08
N GLY A 106 6.46 -14.00 -24.85
CA GLY A 106 6.70 -14.45 -26.23
C GLY A 106 7.05 -15.94 -26.28
N TYR A 107 6.65 -16.64 -27.33
CA TYR A 107 6.74 -18.10 -27.38
C TYR A 107 8.19 -18.57 -27.48
N SER A 108 8.95 -18.12 -28.48
CA SER A 108 10.35 -18.56 -28.71
C SER A 108 11.39 -17.50 -28.33
N HIS A 109 11.07 -16.20 -28.35
CA HIS A 109 11.88 -15.06 -27.89
C HIS A 109 10.98 -13.96 -27.30
N PRO A 110 11.53 -13.02 -26.49
CA PRO A 110 10.74 -11.95 -25.88
C PRO A 110 10.05 -11.00 -26.87
N ALA A 111 10.58 -10.85 -28.08
CA ALA A 111 10.06 -9.94 -29.12
C ALA A 111 9.25 -10.67 -30.22
N ASP A 112 8.82 -11.91 -29.96
CA ASP A 112 8.03 -12.67 -30.92
C ASP A 112 6.58 -12.18 -30.99
N ALA A 113 6.00 -12.18 -32.19
CA ALA A 113 4.58 -11.92 -32.38
C ALA A 113 3.68 -13.03 -31.79
N TYR A 114 4.21 -14.26 -31.70
CA TYR A 114 3.55 -15.37 -31.04
C TYR A 114 3.89 -15.40 -29.55
N ILE A 115 2.87 -15.62 -28.73
CA ILE A 115 2.98 -15.69 -27.27
C ILE A 115 2.57 -17.07 -26.75
N LEU A 116 2.99 -17.39 -25.54
CA LEU A 116 2.53 -18.57 -24.81
C LEU A 116 1.09 -18.38 -24.32
N LYS A 117 0.20 -19.35 -24.57
CA LYS A 117 -1.19 -19.33 -24.10
C LYS A 117 -1.23 -19.23 -22.57
N GLY A 118 -1.98 -18.26 -22.05
CA GLY A 118 -2.14 -18.04 -20.61
C GLY A 118 -0.95 -17.35 -19.93
N SER A 119 0.01 -16.79 -20.68
CA SER A 119 1.17 -16.09 -20.11
C SER A 119 0.96 -14.59 -19.91
N CYS A 120 -0.17 -14.04 -20.33
CA CYS A 120 -0.46 -12.62 -20.24
C CYS A 120 -0.80 -12.18 -18.81
N GLY A 121 -0.25 -11.06 -18.39
CA GLY A 121 -0.59 -10.34 -17.16
C GLY A 121 -0.87 -8.86 -17.44
N LEU A 122 -1.46 -8.18 -16.47
CA LEU A 122 -1.79 -6.76 -16.49
C LEU A 122 -1.09 -6.05 -15.33
N GLU A 123 -0.25 -5.09 -15.68
CA GLU A 123 0.23 -4.07 -14.75
C GLU A 123 -0.69 -2.85 -14.81
N TYR A 124 -1.11 -2.34 -13.66
CA TYR A 124 -2.02 -1.20 -13.60
C TYR A 124 -1.67 -0.23 -12.47
N SER A 125 -1.95 1.06 -12.67
CA SER A 125 -2.01 2.05 -11.60
C SER A 125 -3.47 2.34 -11.23
N LEU A 126 -3.71 2.59 -9.94
CA LEU A 126 -5.03 2.91 -9.41
C LEU A 126 -5.09 4.39 -9.04
N GLU A 127 -5.98 5.13 -9.70
CA GLU A 127 -6.15 6.56 -9.48
C GLU A 127 -7.47 6.86 -8.78
N LEU A 128 -7.45 7.84 -7.88
CA LEU A 128 -8.68 8.43 -7.38
C LEU A 128 -9.32 9.27 -8.49
N THR A 129 -10.64 9.16 -8.62
CA THR A 129 -11.45 10.10 -9.39
C THR A 129 -11.67 11.37 -8.59
N GLU A 130 -12.29 12.37 -9.22
CA GLU A 130 -12.70 13.59 -8.51
C GLU A 130 -13.65 13.27 -7.33
N ASP A 131 -14.58 12.33 -7.53
CA ASP A 131 -15.50 11.87 -6.49
C ASP A 131 -14.75 11.21 -5.33
N GLY A 132 -13.76 10.37 -5.62
CA GLY A 132 -12.93 9.72 -4.60
C GLY A 132 -12.09 10.73 -3.80
N ARG A 133 -11.55 11.77 -4.46
CA ARG A 133 -10.84 12.85 -3.78
C ARG A 133 -11.74 13.63 -2.84
N ARG A 134 -12.96 13.97 -3.27
CA ARG A 134 -13.93 14.68 -2.42
C ARG A 134 -14.33 13.87 -1.19
N ARG A 135 -14.55 12.56 -1.32
CA ARG A 135 -14.87 11.69 -0.17
C ARG A 135 -13.73 11.64 0.86
N THR A 136 -12.49 11.52 0.38
CA THR A 136 -11.31 11.48 1.27
C THR A 136 -10.98 12.84 1.90
N GLN A 137 -11.30 13.95 1.22
CA GLN A 137 -11.17 15.31 1.75
C GLN A 137 -12.31 15.69 2.71
N GLY A 138 -13.55 15.30 2.44
CA GLY A 138 -14.70 15.55 3.34
C GLY A 138 -14.53 14.91 4.73
N SER A 139 -13.82 13.78 4.80
CA SER A 139 -13.38 13.21 6.09
C SER A 139 -12.27 14.03 6.78
N ARG A 140 -11.47 14.81 6.04
CA ARG A 140 -10.44 15.69 6.62
C ARG A 140 -11.00 17.05 7.03
N ASP A 141 -11.98 17.60 6.32
CA ASP A 141 -12.66 18.84 6.70
C ASP A 141 -13.62 18.68 7.89
N SER A 142 -14.04 17.44 8.19
CA SER A 142 -14.69 17.11 9.47
C SER A 142 -13.72 17.14 10.67
N GLN A 143 -12.44 17.39 10.41
CA GLN A 143 -11.36 17.42 11.39
C GLN A 143 -10.63 18.77 11.41
N SER A 144 -11.30 19.87 11.02
CA SER A 144 -10.97 21.22 11.51
C SER A 144 -11.47 21.45 12.96
N GLY A 145 -11.69 20.37 13.72
CA GLY A 145 -12.23 20.35 15.08
C GLY A 145 -11.46 19.47 16.05
N PHE A 146 -10.16 19.20 15.83
CA PHE A 146 -9.31 18.62 16.88
C PHE A 146 -8.95 19.68 17.95
N ASN A 147 -9.97 20.09 18.69
CA ASN A 147 -9.86 20.51 20.09
C ASN A 147 -9.73 19.28 21.03
N GLY A 148 -9.29 18.12 20.53
CA GLY A 148 -9.35 16.84 21.25
C GLY A 148 -8.04 16.35 21.88
N PHE A 149 -6.88 16.88 21.47
CA PHE A 149 -5.57 16.50 22.07
C PHE A 149 -4.64 17.69 22.38
N GLY A 150 -5.13 18.91 22.18
CA GLY A 150 -4.51 20.17 22.67
C GLY A 150 -5.37 20.88 23.74
N GLY A 151 -6.55 20.34 24.07
CA GLY A 151 -7.47 20.91 25.05
C GLY A 151 -7.00 20.72 26.50
N PHE A 152 -6.33 19.61 26.80
CA PHE A 152 -5.68 19.46 28.10
C PHE A 152 -4.38 20.27 28.20
N THR A 153 -3.79 20.72 27.08
CA THR A 153 -2.55 21.49 27.12
C THR A 153 -2.75 22.98 27.31
N SER A 154 -3.85 23.51 26.77
CA SER A 154 -4.16 24.94 26.82
C SER A 154 -4.58 25.41 28.22
N SER A 155 -5.25 24.56 29.00
CA SER A 155 -5.66 24.89 30.38
C SER A 155 -4.52 24.89 31.40
N PHE A 156 -3.41 24.19 31.13
CA PHE A 156 -2.24 24.27 32.01
C PHE A 156 -1.31 25.44 31.64
N PHE A 157 -1.19 25.79 30.35
CA PHE A 157 -0.32 26.89 29.91
C PHE A 157 -0.91 28.28 30.16
N SER A 158 -2.24 28.43 30.21
CA SER A 158 -2.88 29.71 30.52
C SER A 158 -2.62 30.21 31.94
N GLY A 159 -2.19 29.35 32.86
CA GLY A 159 -1.78 29.72 34.23
C GLY A 159 -0.32 30.15 34.35
N PHE A 160 0.54 29.83 33.38
CA PHE A 160 1.98 30.11 33.45
C PHE A 160 2.39 31.35 32.65
N TRP A 161 1.58 31.79 31.67
CA TRP A 161 1.89 32.94 30.82
C TRP A 161 0.83 34.03 31.02
N GLY A 162 1.14 34.98 31.90
CA GLY A 162 0.31 36.15 32.17
C GLY A 162 -0.01 36.92 30.88
N ASN A 163 -1.28 36.87 30.48
CA ASN A 163 -1.77 37.63 29.34
C ASN A 163 -1.88 39.11 29.74
N LYS A 164 -0.97 39.95 29.24
CA LYS A 164 -1.22 41.40 29.14
C LYS A 164 -2.31 41.60 28.08
N GLN A 165 -3.55 41.75 28.52
CA GLN A 165 -4.60 42.33 27.68
C GLN A 165 -4.38 43.85 27.58
N PRO A 166 -4.55 44.48 26.39
CA PRO A 166 -4.68 45.93 26.29
C PRO A 166 -6.06 46.38 26.80
N PRO A 167 -6.19 47.61 27.33
CA PRO A 167 -7.38 48.00 28.10
C PRO A 167 -8.55 48.39 27.20
N GLN A 168 -9.74 47.86 27.51
CA GLN A 168 -11.02 48.50 27.19
C GLN A 168 -11.65 49.01 28.48
N GLN A 169 -11.99 50.30 28.50
CA GLN A 169 -12.60 51.02 29.61
C GLN A 169 -13.95 50.40 30.01
N GLN A 170 -14.15 50.18 31.32
CA GLN A 170 -15.35 50.66 32.01
C GLN A 170 -15.16 50.66 33.53
N SER A 171 -15.48 51.81 34.10
CA SER A 171 -15.55 52.17 35.51
C SER A 171 -16.55 51.33 36.30
N HIS A 172 -16.23 50.96 37.56
CA HIS A 172 -17.04 51.20 38.78
C HIS A 172 -16.31 50.65 40.02
N GLN A 173 -16.58 51.27 41.17
CA GLN A 173 -15.75 51.38 42.38
C GLN A 173 -15.79 50.15 43.30
N SER A 174 -14.73 49.95 44.11
CA SER A 174 -14.73 49.86 45.60
C SER A 174 -13.61 48.93 46.13
N ALA A 175 -12.95 49.38 47.19
CA ALA A 175 -11.78 48.75 47.81
C ALA A 175 -12.11 47.55 48.72
N HIS A 176 -11.20 46.56 48.79
CA HIS A 176 -10.65 45.95 50.01
C HIS A 176 -9.56 44.90 49.65
N PRO A 177 -8.44 44.82 50.40
CA PRO A 177 -7.36 43.87 50.11
C PRO A 177 -7.57 42.56 50.89
N SER A 178 -7.38 41.41 50.24
CA SER A 178 -7.29 40.12 50.92
C SER A 178 -6.15 39.31 50.33
N HIS A 179 -5.07 39.22 51.10
CA HIS A 179 -3.97 38.30 50.92
C HIS A 179 -4.48 36.86 51.06
N SER A 180 -4.33 36.03 50.04
CA SER A 180 -4.43 34.58 50.18
C SER A 180 -3.44 33.92 49.23
N GLU A 181 -2.50 33.22 49.84
CA GLU A 181 -1.30 32.64 49.26
C GLU A 181 -1.66 31.55 48.24
N ASP A 182 -1.17 31.73 47.01
CA ASP A 182 -1.28 30.77 45.91
C ASP A 182 -0.34 29.57 46.18
N SER A 183 -0.80 28.69 47.05
CA SER A 183 -0.05 27.56 47.61
C SER A 183 -0.25 26.26 46.81
N GLY A 184 -1.07 26.28 45.76
CA GLY A 184 -1.33 25.12 44.89
C GLY A 184 -0.26 24.90 43.82
N GLY A 185 0.25 25.98 43.21
CA GLY A 185 1.23 25.89 42.12
C GLY A 185 2.61 25.39 42.56
N LEU A 186 3.07 25.82 43.73
CA LEU A 186 4.36 25.39 44.31
C LEU A 186 4.36 23.89 44.61
N LEU A 187 3.24 23.36 45.14
CA LEU A 187 3.11 21.94 45.46
C LEU A 187 3.22 21.06 44.21
N VAL A 188 2.62 21.47 43.10
CA VAL A 188 2.70 20.72 41.83
C VAL A 188 4.13 20.69 41.29
N VAL A 189 4.84 21.82 41.32
CA VAL A 189 6.24 21.90 40.88
C VAL A 189 7.14 21.01 41.74
N VAL A 190 6.96 21.03 43.06
CA VAL A 190 7.72 20.16 43.99
C VAL A 190 7.44 18.68 43.71
N VAL A 191 6.19 18.29 43.49
CA VAL A 191 5.83 16.90 43.18
C VAL A 191 6.45 16.44 41.86
N LEU A 192 6.44 17.27 40.81
CA LEU A 192 7.05 16.95 39.52
C LEU A 192 8.58 16.81 39.62
N LEU A 193 9.24 17.65 40.41
CA LEU A 193 10.68 17.54 40.66
C LEU A 193 11.03 16.25 41.42
N LEU A 194 10.20 15.84 42.40
CA LEU A 194 10.40 14.59 43.13
C LEU A 194 10.18 13.36 42.24
N LEU A 195 9.16 13.38 41.36
CA LEU A 195 8.93 12.31 40.39
C LEU A 195 10.08 12.22 39.37
N GLY A 196 10.51 13.35 38.82
CA GLY A 196 11.67 13.41 37.92
C GLY A 196 12.95 12.92 38.59
N TYR A 197 13.19 13.31 39.85
CA TYR A 197 14.33 12.85 40.63
C TYR A 197 14.26 11.34 40.92
N GLY A 198 13.08 10.81 41.23
CA GLY A 198 12.86 9.37 41.45
C GLY A 198 13.19 8.55 40.21
N VAL A 199 12.75 9.01 39.04
CA VAL A 199 13.07 8.38 37.75
C VAL A 199 14.57 8.48 37.46
N TYR A 200 15.17 9.67 37.64
CA TYR A 200 16.61 9.88 37.48
C TYR A 200 17.45 8.95 38.38
N LYS A 201 17.06 8.78 39.65
CA LYS A 201 17.71 7.85 40.58
C LYS A 201 17.52 6.39 40.20
N LEU A 202 16.34 6.00 39.69
CA LEU A 202 16.06 4.64 39.23
C LEU A 202 16.97 4.25 38.06
N PHE A 203 17.20 5.18 37.12
CA PHE A 203 18.10 4.96 35.98
C PHE A 203 19.59 4.95 36.38
N LEU A 204 19.99 5.66 37.44
CA LEU A 204 21.36 5.65 37.95
C LEU A 204 21.69 4.46 38.86
N SER A 205 20.70 3.96 39.61
CA SER A 205 20.86 2.76 40.44
C SER A 205 20.85 1.44 39.65
N GLY A 206 20.56 1.49 38.34
CA GLY A 206 20.62 0.35 37.43
C GLY A 206 22.02 -0.01 36.90
N GLN A 207 23.10 0.66 37.33
CA GLN A 207 24.47 0.42 36.84
C GLN A 207 25.50 0.07 37.93
N THR A 208 25.15 -0.80 38.89
CA THR A 208 26.15 -1.35 39.83
C THR A 208 26.06 -2.86 40.02
N GLY A 209 27.01 -3.58 39.40
CA GLY A 209 27.51 -4.93 39.76
C GLY A 209 26.91 -6.10 38.96
N ASN A 210 27.66 -7.03 38.34
CA ASN A 210 29.10 -7.32 38.29
C ASN A 210 29.35 -8.32 37.10
N PRO A 211 30.60 -8.61 36.69
CA PRO A 211 30.96 -9.17 35.39
C PRO A 211 30.96 -10.71 35.36
N ARG A 212 30.84 -11.27 34.17
CA ARG A 212 31.43 -12.56 33.83
C ARG A 212 31.77 -12.63 32.35
N ASP A 213 32.99 -13.10 32.14
CA ASP A 213 33.76 -13.03 30.92
C ASP A 213 33.27 -13.98 29.81
N ASP A 214 33.75 -13.66 28.60
CA ASP A 214 34.41 -14.62 27.70
C ASP A 214 33.59 -15.44 26.67
N HIS A 215 33.42 -14.91 25.44
CA HIS A 215 34.24 -15.26 24.23
C HIS A 215 33.58 -14.89 22.87
N SER A 216 34.40 -14.22 22.03
CA SER A 216 34.50 -14.27 20.56
C SER A 216 33.31 -13.94 19.65
N GLY A 217 33.51 -12.95 18.75
CA GLY A 217 32.69 -12.82 17.54
C GLY A 217 32.76 -11.46 16.84
N SER A 218 33.90 -11.16 16.21
CA SER A 218 34.06 -10.01 15.33
C SER A 218 33.09 -10.05 14.14
N THR A 219 32.12 -9.14 14.05
CA THR A 219 31.66 -8.61 12.74
C THR A 219 30.95 -7.27 12.92
N ALA A 220 31.63 -6.19 12.52
CA ALA A 220 31.01 -4.89 12.29
C ALA A 220 29.97 -5.03 11.16
N GLY A 221 28.75 -4.55 11.38
CA GLY A 221 27.73 -4.46 10.34
C GLY A 221 28.14 -3.49 9.23
N PRO A 222 27.70 -3.70 7.98
CA PRO A 222 28.12 -2.88 6.85
C PRO A 222 27.56 -1.45 6.94
N PRO A 223 28.34 -0.41 6.58
CA PRO A 223 27.86 0.96 6.54
C PRO A 223 26.83 1.19 5.40
N PRO A 224 25.95 2.19 5.54
CA PRO A 224 24.92 2.51 4.54
C PRO A 224 25.53 2.95 3.20
N PRO A 225 24.88 2.69 2.05
CA PRO A 225 25.38 3.07 0.74
C PRO A 225 25.51 4.60 0.61
N GLY A 226 26.75 5.07 0.62
CA GLY A 226 27.10 6.46 0.34
C GLY A 226 27.01 6.79 -1.15
N PHE A 227 26.41 7.94 -1.43
CA PHE A 227 26.60 8.69 -2.67
C PHE A 227 28.11 8.92 -2.91
N LYS A 228 28.63 8.55 -4.08
CA LYS A 228 29.96 8.96 -4.55
C LYS A 228 29.85 10.32 -5.24
N PRO A 229 30.60 11.35 -4.82
CA PRO A 229 30.90 12.49 -5.65
C PRO A 229 32.39 12.45 -6.02
N ASP A 230 32.75 11.76 -7.10
CA ASP A 230 34.08 11.89 -7.69
C ASP A 230 33.97 11.92 -9.23
N PHE A 231 33.93 13.13 -9.77
CA PHE A 231 34.46 13.47 -11.09
C PHE A 231 35.09 14.86 -11.00
N THR A 232 36.23 14.94 -10.32
CA THR A 232 37.23 15.98 -10.58
C THR A 232 38.05 15.53 -11.78
N GLY A 233 37.62 15.96 -12.97
CA GLY A 233 38.44 15.92 -14.17
C GLY A 233 39.39 17.11 -14.19
N LEU A 234 40.65 16.84 -13.88
CA LEU A 234 41.80 17.63 -14.33
C LEU A 234 42.05 17.27 -15.79
N ILE A 235 41.78 18.20 -16.73
CA ILE A 235 42.74 18.86 -17.65
C ILE A 235 42.11 20.20 -18.07
#